data_AF-A0AA88YP63-F1
#
_entry.id   AF-A0AA88YP63-F1
#
_cell.length_a   1.000
_cell.length_b   1.000
_cell.length_c   1.000
_cell.angle_alpha   90.00
_cell.angle_beta   90.00
_cell.angle_gamma   90.00
#
_symmetry.space_group_name_H-M   'P 1'
#
loop_
_entity.id
_entity.type
_entity.pdbx_description
1 polymer ?
#
loop_
_entity_poly.entity_id
_entity_poly.type
_entity_poly.pdbx_seq_one_letter_code
_entity_poly.pdbx_strand_id
1 'polypeptide(L)'
;AFTVSTSSALSNYNTKKIVYDKVITNKGGAYNNNTGIFTCPSPGTYVFTWSTMSKYASEYCIAYIYHNGNQLLASHSYEDNGGYWEVASNTILLTLTVGDHVWIQTSVGKYCYGYPYTAFSG
;
A
#
# COMPACT_ATOMS: atom_id res chain seq x y z
N ALA A 1 -3.33 4.45 -14.56
CA ALA A 1 -1.96 4.49 -14.04
C ALA A 1 -1.87 5.54 -12.95
N PHE A 2 -1.37 5.17 -11.79
CA PHE A 2 -1.23 6.03 -10.62
C PHE A 2 0.05 5.65 -9.86
N THR A 3 0.59 6.64 -9.14
CA THR A 3 1.67 6.47 -8.17
C THR A 3 1.35 7.39 -7.01
N VAL A 4 1.25 6.82 -5.82
CA VAL A 4 0.86 7.52 -4.59
C VAL A 4 1.75 7.08 -3.43
N SER A 5 1.88 7.95 -2.43
CA SER A 5 2.66 7.69 -1.21
C SER A 5 1.95 8.28 0.00
N THR A 6 2.35 7.87 1.20
CA THR A 6 1.87 8.54 2.43
C THR A 6 2.68 9.81 2.70
N SER A 7 2.02 10.90 3.06
CA SER A 7 2.70 12.14 3.49
C SER A 7 3.20 12.07 4.93
N SER A 8 2.59 11.24 5.77
CA SER A 8 2.97 11.03 7.15
C SER A 8 3.24 9.56 7.42
N ALA A 9 3.91 9.30 8.53
CA ALA A 9 4.02 7.95 9.01
C ALA A 9 2.68 7.42 9.46
N LEU A 10 2.62 6.10 9.43
CA LEU A 10 1.51 5.34 9.92
C LEU A 10 1.91 4.85 11.35
N SER A 11 1.39 5.42 12.47
CA SER A 11 1.21 4.81 13.84
C SER A 11 -0.18 4.21 14.23
N ASN A 12 -0.25 3.09 14.96
CA ASN A 12 -1.49 2.49 15.53
C ASN A 12 -2.58 2.03 14.51
N TYR A 13 -2.21 1.21 13.53
CA TYR A 13 -3.18 0.58 12.60
C TYR A 13 -3.53 -0.80 13.09
N ASN A 14 -4.80 -0.99 13.41
CA ASN A 14 -5.40 -2.31 13.46
C ASN A 14 -6.29 -2.43 12.22
N THR A 15 -5.79 -3.17 11.23
CA THR A 15 -6.58 -3.62 10.08
C THR A 15 -7.24 -2.46 9.32
N LYS A 16 -6.44 -1.47 8.89
CA LYS A 16 -6.93 -0.26 8.21
C LYS A 16 -6.48 -0.21 6.76
N LYS A 17 -7.38 0.21 5.86
CA LYS A 17 -7.01 0.60 4.50
C LYS A 17 -6.03 1.76 4.57
N ILE A 18 -4.93 1.67 3.84
CA ILE A 18 -3.93 2.74 3.78
C ILE A 18 -4.44 3.80 2.80
N VAL A 19 -4.62 5.02 3.31
CA VAL A 19 -4.88 6.19 2.49
C VAL A 19 -3.54 6.80 2.08
N TYR A 20 -3.15 6.63 0.82
CA TYR A 20 -1.96 7.27 0.26
C TYR A 20 -2.37 8.65 -0.26
N ASP A 21 -2.26 9.63 0.62
CA ASP A 21 -2.79 10.98 0.43
C ASP A 21 -1.93 11.83 -0.52
N LYS A 22 -0.62 11.53 -0.64
CA LYS A 22 0.29 12.23 -1.55
C LYS A 22 0.25 11.59 -2.93
N VAL A 23 -0.33 12.30 -3.89
CA VAL A 23 -0.44 11.88 -5.28
C VAL A 23 0.75 12.36 -6.11
N ILE A 24 1.49 11.44 -6.73
CA ILE A 24 2.54 11.74 -7.72
C ILE A 24 1.94 11.72 -9.13
N THR A 25 1.19 10.65 -9.45
CA THR A 25 0.45 10.50 -10.72
C THR A 25 -0.90 9.88 -10.43
N ASN A 26 -1.95 10.30 -11.13
CA ASN A 26 -3.26 9.65 -11.11
C ASN A 26 -3.98 9.83 -12.47
N LYS A 27 -3.37 9.30 -13.53
CA LYS A 27 -3.91 9.44 -14.89
C LYS A 27 -5.18 8.59 -15.03
N GLY A 28 -6.28 9.26 -15.38
CA GLY A 28 -7.61 8.66 -15.49
C GLY A 28 -8.41 8.66 -14.19
N GLY A 29 -7.85 9.17 -13.09
CA GLY A 29 -8.59 9.36 -11.84
C GLY A 29 -9.11 8.08 -11.18
N ALA A 30 -8.54 6.93 -11.52
CA ALA A 30 -9.01 5.63 -11.04
C ALA A 30 -8.62 5.35 -9.58
N TYR A 31 -7.63 6.06 -9.03
CA TYR A 31 -7.28 6.00 -7.60
C TYR A 31 -7.96 7.12 -6.82
N ASN A 32 -8.56 6.80 -5.67
CA ASN A 32 -9.17 7.77 -4.76
C ASN A 32 -8.29 7.98 -3.51
N ASN A 33 -7.66 9.15 -3.43
CA ASN A 33 -6.74 9.53 -2.35
C ASN A 33 -7.43 9.90 -1.03
N ASN A 34 -8.76 9.86 -0.96
CA ASN A 34 -9.51 9.97 0.30
C ASN A 34 -9.86 8.59 0.89
N THR A 35 -9.89 7.54 0.06
CA THR A 35 -10.31 6.19 0.49
C THR A 35 -9.20 5.15 0.44
N GLY A 36 -8.13 5.39 -0.31
CA GLY A 36 -7.05 4.43 -0.49
C GLY A 36 -7.27 3.41 -1.61
N ILE A 37 -8.35 3.56 -2.40
CA ILE A 37 -8.87 2.53 -3.30
C ILE A 37 -8.63 2.91 -4.76
N PHE A 38 -8.10 1.95 -5.52
CA PHE A 38 -8.17 1.94 -6.98
C PHE A 38 -9.46 1.26 -7.43
N THR A 39 -10.24 1.91 -8.30
CA THR A 39 -11.42 1.34 -8.96
C THR A 39 -11.13 1.14 -10.43
N CYS A 40 -11.24 -0.11 -10.90
CA CYS A 40 -10.94 -0.48 -12.27
C CYS A 40 -11.85 0.24 -13.28
N PRO A 41 -11.30 1.08 -14.18
CA PRO A 41 -12.11 1.84 -15.13
C PRO A 41 -12.44 1.06 -16.42
N SER A 42 -11.68 0.02 -16.73
CA SER A 42 -11.82 -0.79 -17.97
C SER A 42 -11.26 -2.20 -17.75
N PRO A 43 -11.84 -3.26 -18.34
CA PRO A 43 -11.32 -4.61 -18.21
C PRO A 43 -9.89 -4.72 -18.74
N GLY A 44 -9.05 -5.53 -18.07
CA GLY A 44 -7.68 -5.75 -18.51
C GLY A 44 -6.78 -6.34 -17.42
N THR A 45 -5.52 -6.55 -17.76
CA THR A 45 -4.48 -6.96 -16.81
C THR A 45 -3.76 -5.73 -16.28
N TYR A 46 -3.71 -5.61 -14.95
CA TYR A 46 -3.08 -4.51 -14.23
C TYR A 46 -1.91 -5.05 -13.41
N VAL A 47 -0.82 -4.28 -13.36
CA VAL A 47 0.32 -4.53 -12.47
C VAL A 47 0.16 -3.61 -11.26
N PHE A 48 0.20 -4.17 -10.07
CA PHE A 48 0.22 -3.41 -8.83
C PHE A 48 1.50 -3.70 -8.07
N THR A 49 2.14 -2.66 -7.55
CA THR A 49 3.30 -2.78 -6.67
C THR A 49 3.17 -1.84 -5.49
N TRP A 50 3.60 -2.28 -4.32
CA TRP A 50 3.60 -1.45 -3.11
C TRP A 50 4.86 -1.72 -2.29
N SER A 51 5.22 -0.73 -1.49
CA SER A 51 6.33 -0.79 -0.54
C SER A 51 5.89 -0.28 0.82
N THR A 52 6.46 -0.85 1.86
CA THR A 52 6.36 -0.39 3.25
C THR A 52 7.74 -0.29 3.86
N MET A 53 7.95 0.69 4.74
CA MET A 53 9.22 0.86 5.44
C MET A 53 9.04 0.76 6.95
N SER A 54 10.00 0.13 7.62
CA SER A 54 10.19 0.19 9.08
C SER A 54 11.52 0.88 9.36
N LYS A 55 11.57 1.77 10.36
CA LYS A 55 12.74 2.64 10.62
C LYS A 55 13.29 2.51 12.03
N TYR A 56 12.43 2.44 13.05
CA TYR A 56 12.88 2.44 14.44
C TYR A 56 12.90 1.02 15.03
N ALA A 57 13.71 0.84 16.07
CA ALA A 57 13.89 -0.45 16.74
C ALA A 57 12.57 -1.07 17.21
N SER A 58 12.44 -2.37 16.93
CA SER A 58 11.26 -3.16 17.23
C SER A 58 9.99 -2.57 16.61
N GLU A 59 10.10 -1.99 15.40
CA GLU A 59 8.97 -1.62 14.56
C GLU A 59 8.79 -2.61 13.42
N TYR A 60 7.53 -2.80 13.05
CA TYR A 60 7.20 -3.62 11.91
C TYR A 60 5.93 -3.14 11.24
N CYS A 61 5.91 -3.31 9.93
CA CYS A 61 4.82 -2.97 9.05
C CYS A 61 4.48 -4.15 8.16
N ILE A 62 3.28 -4.70 8.38
CA ILE A 62 2.67 -5.72 7.53
C ILE A 62 1.57 -5.05 6.73
N ALA A 63 1.60 -5.19 5.42
CA ALA A 63 0.58 -4.69 4.52
C ALA A 63 0.19 -5.73 3.48
N TYR A 64 -1.10 -5.85 3.22
CA TYR A 64 -1.64 -6.76 2.23
C TYR A 64 -2.31 -6.00 1.10
N ILE A 65 -2.18 -6.53 -0.11
CA ILE A 65 -3.05 -6.11 -1.22
C ILE A 65 -4.35 -6.91 -1.18
N TYR A 66 -5.46 -6.20 -1.37
CA TYR A 66 -6.80 -6.74 -1.45
C TYR A 66 -7.41 -6.52 -2.82
N HIS A 67 -8.17 -7.49 -3.30
CA HIS A 67 -9.06 -7.38 -4.47
C HIS A 67 -10.48 -7.77 -4.05
N ASN A 68 -11.43 -6.84 -4.14
CA ASN A 68 -12.84 -7.06 -3.80
C ASN A 68 -13.07 -7.72 -2.42
N GLY A 69 -12.22 -7.42 -1.43
CA GLY A 69 -12.33 -7.95 -0.07
C GLY A 69 -11.48 -9.19 0.19
N ASN A 70 -10.90 -9.80 -0.84
CA ASN A 70 -10.01 -10.93 -0.71
C ASN A 70 -8.57 -10.46 -0.51
N GLN A 71 -7.93 -10.89 0.57
CA GLN A 71 -6.52 -10.69 0.83
C GLN A 71 -5.69 -11.60 -0.08
N LEU A 72 -4.71 -11.06 -0.81
CA LEU A 72 -3.95 -11.85 -1.80
C LEU A 72 -2.47 -12.04 -1.42
N LEU A 73 -1.69 -10.97 -1.42
CA LEU A 73 -0.24 -10.98 -1.14
C LEU A 73 0.11 -9.98 -0.05
N ALA A 74 1.29 -10.16 0.56
CA ALA A 74 1.77 -9.37 1.69
C ALA A 74 3.16 -8.77 1.42
N SER A 75 3.44 -7.65 2.07
CA SER A 75 4.79 -7.17 2.41
C SER A 75 4.93 -7.12 3.93
N HIS A 76 6.13 -7.42 4.43
CA HIS A 76 6.44 -7.37 5.85
C HIS A 76 7.86 -6.82 6.02
N SER A 77 7.98 -5.62 6.60
CA SER A 77 9.25 -5.10 7.14
C SER A 77 9.22 -5.18 8.66
N TYR A 78 10.35 -5.54 9.25
CA TYR A 78 10.62 -5.70 10.67
C TYR A 78 12.05 -5.22 11.00
N GLU A 79 12.16 -4.08 11.68
CA GLU A 79 13.43 -3.60 12.22
C GLU A 79 13.64 -4.18 13.63
N ASP A 80 14.59 -5.09 13.79
CA ASP A 80 14.80 -5.81 15.05
C ASP A 80 15.55 -4.95 16.08
N ASN A 81 16.82 -4.64 15.79
CA ASN A 81 17.72 -3.88 16.65
C ASN A 81 18.94 -3.40 15.86
N GLY A 82 18.84 -2.24 15.23
CA GLY A 82 20.00 -1.59 14.62
C GLY A 82 19.78 -0.17 14.13
N GLY A 83 18.53 0.33 14.15
CA GLY A 83 18.21 1.61 13.53
C GLY A 83 18.44 1.61 12.02
N TYR A 84 18.50 0.42 11.41
CA TYR A 84 18.62 0.26 9.98
C TYR A 84 17.25 0.45 9.32
N TRP A 85 17.23 0.92 8.08
CA TRP A 85 15.98 1.12 7.36
C TRP A 85 15.68 -0.14 6.56
N GLU A 86 14.55 -0.78 6.85
CA GLU A 86 14.09 -1.92 6.08
C GLU A 86 12.89 -1.52 5.21
N VAL A 87 12.97 -1.88 3.93
CA VAL A 87 11.86 -1.74 2.99
C VAL A 87 11.43 -3.13 2.55
N ALA A 88 10.13 -3.40 2.65
CA ALA A 88 9.52 -4.58 2.08
C ALA A 88 8.59 -4.16 0.94
N SER A 89 8.69 -4.84 -0.19
CA SER A 89 7.85 -4.59 -1.36
C SER A 89 7.36 -5.89 -1.98
N ASN A 90 6.22 -5.82 -2.65
CA ASN A 90 5.72 -6.94 -3.43
C ASN A 90 5.00 -6.42 -4.68
N THR A 91 4.77 -7.31 -5.65
CA THR A 91 4.16 -6.99 -6.94
C THR A 91 3.21 -8.09 -7.35
N ILE A 92 2.05 -7.73 -7.90
CA ILE A 92 1.04 -8.68 -8.39
C ILE A 92 0.50 -8.24 -9.75
N LEU A 93 0.13 -9.21 -10.57
CA LEU A 93 -0.68 -9.01 -11.77
C LEU A 93 -2.11 -9.47 -11.49
N LEU A 94 -3.09 -8.62 -11.76
CA LEU A 94 -4.51 -8.93 -11.61
C LEU A 94 -5.24 -8.69 -12.93
N THR A 95 -6.07 -9.65 -13.33
CA THR A 95 -7.07 -9.43 -14.37
C THR A 95 -8.32 -8.87 -13.70
N LEU A 96 -8.69 -7.64 -14.06
CA LEU A 96 -9.79 -6.91 -13.45
C LEU A 96 -10.92 -6.66 -14.45
N THR A 97 -12.12 -6.50 -13.91
CA THR A 97 -13.32 -6.02 -14.63
C THR A 97 -13.73 -4.65 -14.12
N VAL A 98 -14.58 -3.93 -14.87
CA VAL A 98 -15.02 -2.58 -14.49
C VAL A 98 -15.67 -2.60 -13.10
N GLY A 99 -15.24 -1.69 -12.23
CA GLY A 99 -15.77 -1.56 -10.87
C GLY A 99 -15.04 -2.41 -9.82
N ASP A 100 -14.11 -3.29 -10.22
CA ASP A 100 -13.26 -3.99 -9.26
C ASP A 100 -12.46 -3.02 -8.41
N HIS A 101 -12.36 -3.32 -7.11
CA HIS A 101 -11.63 -2.53 -6.13
C HIS A 101 -10.32 -3.20 -5.72
N VAL A 102 -9.24 -2.44 -5.77
CA VAL A 102 -7.91 -2.85 -5.29
C VAL A 102 -7.39 -1.83 -4.29
N TRP A 103 -6.89 -2.30 -3.14
CA TRP A 103 -6.30 -1.43 -2.12
C TRP A 103 -5.23 -2.14 -1.31
N ILE A 104 -4.42 -1.36 -0.60
CA ILE A 104 -3.50 -1.87 0.42
C ILE A 104 -4.10 -1.65 1.81
N GLN A 105 -4.01 -2.65 2.67
CA GLN A 105 -4.50 -2.59 4.03
C GLN A 105 -3.46 -3.18 4.99
N THR A 106 -3.22 -2.49 6.10
CA THR A 106 -2.29 -2.95 7.13
C THR A 106 -2.86 -4.15 7.88
N SER A 107 -1.99 -4.97 8.46
CA SER A 107 -2.34 -5.93 9.50
C SER A 107 -2.28 -5.28 10.89
N VAL A 108 -2.34 -6.12 11.94
CA VAL A 108 -1.81 -5.76 13.26
C VAL A 108 -0.34 -5.37 13.09
N GLY A 109 -0.03 -4.11 13.37
CA GLY A 109 1.30 -3.55 13.18
C GLY A 109 1.50 -2.33 14.06
N LYS A 110 2.73 -2.12 14.50
CA LYS A 110 3.07 -1.03 15.41
C LYS A 110 3.18 0.30 14.65
N TYR A 111 3.95 0.28 13.57
CA TYR A 111 4.31 1.50 12.85
C TYR A 111 4.82 1.19 11.43
N CYS A 112 4.35 1.93 10.43
CA CYS A 112 4.96 2.00 9.09
C CYS A 112 5.50 3.41 8.88
N TYR A 113 6.79 3.51 8.55
CA TYR A 113 7.41 4.80 8.29
C TYR A 113 6.84 5.44 7.01
N GLY A 114 6.51 6.73 7.09
CA GLY A 114 5.97 7.52 5.98
C GLY A 114 7.05 8.28 5.23
N TYR A 115 6.68 9.28 4.43
CA TYR A 115 7.59 10.21 3.75
C TYR A 115 8.65 9.60 2.81
N PRO A 116 8.45 9.59 1.48
CA PRO A 116 7.49 8.83 0.68
C PRO A 116 7.89 7.34 0.51
N TYR A 117 8.42 6.67 1.54
CA TYR A 117 8.89 5.28 1.42
C TYR A 117 7.76 4.24 1.38
N THR A 118 6.62 4.56 1.99
CA THR A 118 5.40 3.76 1.89
C THR A 118 4.61 4.26 0.67
N ALA A 119 4.61 3.45 -0.40
CA ALA A 119 4.10 3.83 -1.71
C ALA A 119 3.27 2.72 -2.36
N PHE A 120 2.37 3.10 -3.26
CA PHE A 120 1.52 2.20 -4.03
C PHE A 120 1.41 2.71 -5.48
N SER A 121 1.58 1.81 -6.45
CA SER A 121 1.49 2.13 -7.88
C SER A 121 0.78 1.04 -8.67
N GLY A 122 0.14 1.45 -9.76
CA GLY A 122 -0.48 0.58 -10.76
C GLY A 122 -1.14 1.35 -11.90
#